data_AF-A0AAE2MNX1-F1
#
_entry.id   AF-A0AAE2MNX1-F1
#
_cell.length_a   1.000
_cell.length_b   1.000
_cell.length_c   1.000
_cell.angle_alpha   90.00
_cell.angle_beta   90.00
_cell.angle_gamma   90.00
#
_symmetry.space_group_name_H-M   'P 1'
#
loop_
_entity.id
_entity.type
_entity.pdbx_description
1 polymer ?
#
loop_
_entity_poly.entity_id
_entity_poly.type
_entity_poly.pdbx_seq_one_letter_code
_entity_poly.pdbx_strand_id
1 'polypeptide(L)'
;MIDATDDEDIEELYGAWEPTLYAAAMADDRYFALLVGGPRWDDPYTIILTRDAEAQTFSRLDVQRELRDIRVVPRADDVEPSYVTLSLNGDIYVISPKGAEHSVIPGTQAESDDAPEILFTSILPVGDQWLVAGGEGFLKLGKDKSWQDVSPSLPTEYPYKVPDWTILGTNQNGDIFIVGTQAANARHFNLYPGHPLYREDMSEEEEFELQKKLYAEMDSYPRLKTLFTGRPGAWKQQALPDRIARSLSAYSYVADVESDGPEADYVIGSDGLVMKGSPQAGFTDISSIADRDGRI
;
A
#
# COMPACT_ATOMS: atom_id res chain seq x y z
N MET A 1 33.84 -4.17 -28.91
CA MET A 1 34.38 -3.41 -27.78
C MET A 1 33.66 -2.08 -27.82
N ILE A 2 32.56 -1.99 -27.09
CA ILE A 2 31.85 -0.74 -26.85
C ILE A 2 32.29 -0.37 -25.45
N ASP A 3 32.85 0.83 -25.34
CA ASP A 3 33.48 1.38 -24.14
C ASP A 3 32.53 1.33 -22.95
N ALA A 4 33.11 1.01 -21.80
CA ALA A 4 32.56 1.30 -20.50
C ALA A 4 32.53 2.83 -20.34
N THR A 5 31.45 3.46 -20.80
CA THR A 5 31.14 4.84 -20.43
C THR A 5 30.64 4.85 -18.99
N ASP A 6 31.60 5.06 -18.09
CA ASP A 6 31.57 5.86 -16.86
C ASP A 6 30.33 5.74 -15.96
N ASP A 7 30.27 4.65 -15.18
CA ASP A 7 29.52 4.62 -13.92
C ASP A 7 30.03 5.71 -12.94
N GLU A 8 31.30 6.12 -13.04
CA GLU A 8 31.90 7.18 -12.22
C GLU A 8 31.32 8.59 -12.53
N ASP A 9 31.02 8.91 -13.80
CA ASP A 9 30.46 10.22 -14.18
C ASP A 9 28.99 10.39 -13.73
N ILE A 10 28.24 9.28 -13.60
CA ILE A 10 26.83 9.31 -13.19
C ILE A 10 26.70 9.49 -11.67
N GLU A 11 27.56 8.86 -10.87
CA GLU A 11 27.56 9.06 -9.40
C GLU A 11 28.01 10.47 -9.01
N GLU A 12 28.91 11.10 -9.77
CA GLU A 12 29.33 12.49 -9.56
C GLU A 12 28.23 13.52 -9.90
N LEU A 13 27.39 13.23 -10.89
CA LEU A 13 26.30 14.12 -11.33
C LEU A 13 25.00 13.98 -10.51
N TYR A 14 24.69 12.78 -10.04
CA TYR A 14 23.38 12.45 -9.46
C TYR A 14 23.41 11.94 -8.02
N GLY A 15 24.61 11.79 -7.43
CA GLY A 15 24.81 11.22 -6.11
C GLY A 15 24.82 9.68 -6.12
N ALA A 16 25.39 9.10 -5.08
CA ALA A 16 25.42 7.64 -4.91
C ALA A 16 23.98 7.09 -4.82
N TRP A 17 23.71 5.98 -5.51
CA TRP A 17 22.43 5.31 -5.38
C TRP A 17 22.30 4.71 -3.97
N GLU A 18 21.34 5.21 -3.20
CA GLU A 18 21.03 4.74 -1.85
C GLU A 18 19.77 3.86 -1.88
N PRO A 19 19.91 2.54 -2.12
CA PRO A 19 18.76 1.65 -2.17
C PRO A 19 18.10 1.51 -0.79
N THR A 20 16.78 1.47 -0.82
CA THR A 20 15.90 1.17 0.31
C THR A 20 15.11 -0.10 0.03
N LEU A 21 14.87 -0.89 1.07
CA LEU A 21 13.98 -2.05 0.98
C LEU A 21 12.53 -1.55 0.98
N TYR A 22 11.81 -1.79 -0.11
CA TYR A 22 10.39 -1.43 -0.24
C TYR A 22 9.46 -2.51 0.29
N ALA A 23 9.74 -3.78 -0.03
CA ALA A 23 8.95 -4.91 0.45
C ALA A 23 9.76 -6.21 0.45
N ALA A 24 9.30 -7.20 1.20
CA ALA A 24 9.90 -8.52 1.24
C ALA A 24 8.80 -9.58 1.37
N ALA A 25 9.00 -10.74 0.74
CA ALA A 25 8.11 -11.88 0.83
C ALA A 25 8.91 -13.14 1.12
N MET A 26 8.52 -13.87 2.15
CA MET A 26 9.14 -15.14 2.53
C MET A 26 8.19 -16.28 2.21
N ALA A 27 8.65 -17.24 1.40
CA ALA A 27 7.89 -18.44 1.07
C ALA A 27 8.21 -19.60 2.03
N ASP A 28 9.46 -19.68 2.48
CA ASP A 28 9.95 -20.55 3.56
C ASP A 28 11.36 -20.07 4.00
N ASP A 29 12.05 -20.87 4.82
CA ASP A 29 13.40 -20.57 5.33
C ASP A 29 14.49 -20.53 4.24
N ARG A 30 14.23 -21.13 3.07
CA ARG A 30 15.14 -21.18 1.92
C ARG A 30 14.80 -20.13 0.88
N TYR A 31 13.53 -19.84 0.65
CA TYR A 31 13.08 -18.99 -0.44
C TYR A 31 12.41 -17.70 0.03
N PHE A 32 12.98 -16.57 -0.40
CA PHE A 32 12.40 -15.25 -0.21
C PHE A 32 12.69 -14.34 -1.41
N ALA A 33 11.90 -13.27 -1.52
CA ALA A 33 12.10 -12.22 -2.49
C ALA A 33 12.12 -10.85 -1.81
N LEU A 34 12.94 -9.94 -2.34
CA LEU A 34 13.09 -8.57 -1.87
C LEU A 34 12.82 -7.60 -3.02
N LEU A 35 12.11 -6.52 -2.74
CA LEU A 35 12.04 -5.35 -3.60
C LEU A 35 12.96 -4.27 -3.03
N VAL A 36 13.97 -3.92 -3.79
CA VAL A 36 14.96 -2.90 -3.41
C VAL A 36 14.94 -1.80 -4.46
N GLY A 37 14.64 -0.58 -4.02
CA GLY A 37 14.53 0.57 -4.92
C GLY A 37 15.02 1.83 -4.23
N GLY A 38 15.25 2.88 -5.01
CA GLY A 38 15.67 4.17 -4.49
C GLY A 38 15.59 5.21 -5.59
N PRO A 39 15.41 6.50 -5.24
CA PRO A 39 15.22 7.55 -6.23
C PRO A 39 16.48 7.67 -7.10
N ARG A 40 16.36 7.31 -8.38
CA ARG A 40 17.11 7.99 -9.44
C ARG A 40 16.15 9.03 -9.97
N TRP A 41 16.51 10.31 -9.87
CA TRP A 41 15.63 11.46 -10.10
C TRP A 41 14.78 11.38 -11.38
N ASP A 42 15.26 10.66 -12.40
CA ASP A 42 14.63 10.59 -13.72
C ASP A 42 14.21 9.17 -14.18
N ASP A 43 14.42 8.12 -13.38
CA ASP A 43 14.03 6.74 -13.74
C ASP A 43 13.65 5.92 -12.49
N PRO A 44 12.35 5.68 -12.22
CA PRO A 44 11.93 4.85 -11.10
C PRO A 44 12.43 3.43 -11.32
N TYR A 45 13.49 3.07 -10.61
CA TYR A 45 14.21 1.82 -10.79
C TYR A 45 14.07 0.95 -9.54
N THR A 46 13.46 -0.22 -9.72
CA THR A 46 13.35 -1.23 -8.67
C THR A 46 14.03 -2.52 -9.10
N ILE A 47 14.78 -3.11 -8.19
CA ILE A 47 15.38 -4.43 -8.33
C ILE A 47 14.54 -5.43 -7.55
N ILE A 48 14.19 -6.53 -8.21
CA ILE A 48 13.64 -7.72 -7.58
C ILE A 48 14.80 -8.69 -7.36
N LEU A 49 15.05 -9.04 -6.11
CA LEU A 49 16.02 -10.07 -5.74
C LEU A 49 15.26 -11.31 -5.27
N THR A 50 15.46 -12.45 -5.92
CA THR A 50 14.92 -13.74 -5.46
C THR A 50 16.07 -14.65 -5.04
N ARG A 51 15.94 -15.31 -3.89
CA ARG A 51 16.97 -16.26 -3.43
C ARG A 51 16.89 -17.55 -4.24
N ASP A 52 18.02 -17.89 -4.85
CA ASP A 52 18.26 -19.19 -5.46
C ASP A 52 18.83 -20.14 -4.40
N ALA A 53 18.08 -21.20 -4.10
CA ALA A 53 18.46 -22.18 -3.08
C ALA A 53 19.57 -23.13 -3.53
N GLU A 54 19.73 -23.39 -4.83
CA GLU A 54 20.73 -24.33 -5.34
C GLU A 54 22.14 -23.71 -5.34
N ALA A 55 22.24 -22.44 -5.70
CA ALA A 55 23.51 -21.73 -5.80
C ALA A 55 23.86 -20.89 -4.55
N GLN A 56 22.93 -20.73 -3.59
CA GLN A 56 23.03 -19.74 -2.50
C GLN A 56 23.30 -18.31 -3.01
N THR A 57 22.82 -18.00 -4.20
CA THR A 57 22.97 -16.68 -4.85
C THR A 57 21.61 -16.00 -4.96
N PHE A 58 21.63 -14.72 -5.36
CA PHE A 58 20.42 -14.00 -5.72
C PHE A 58 20.26 -14.00 -7.24
N SER A 59 19.07 -14.36 -7.70
CA SER A 59 18.59 -13.96 -9.02
C SER A 59 18.13 -12.50 -8.96
N ARG A 60 18.43 -11.74 -10.00
CA ARG A 60 18.19 -10.31 -10.09
C ARG A 60 17.34 -10.01 -11.32
N LEU A 61 16.25 -9.28 -11.12
CA LEU A 61 15.44 -8.69 -12.20
C LEU A 61 15.33 -7.19 -11.99
N ASP A 62 15.72 -6.43 -13.00
CA ASP A 62 15.69 -4.98 -12.99
C ASP A 62 14.43 -4.48 -13.69
N VAL A 63 13.71 -3.55 -13.05
CA VAL A 63 12.44 -3.03 -13.53
C VAL A 63 12.45 -1.50 -13.49
N GLN A 64 12.19 -0.87 -14.64
CA GLN A 64 12.03 0.59 -14.78
C GLN A 64 10.63 1.06 -14.33
N ARG A 65 10.22 0.59 -13.16
CA ARG A 65 9.00 1.01 -12.46
C ARG A 65 9.28 1.05 -10.97
N GLU A 66 8.54 1.89 -10.26
CA GLU A 66 8.54 1.89 -8.80
C GLU A 66 7.61 0.78 -8.30
N LEU A 67 8.18 -0.34 -7.86
CA LEU A 67 7.43 -1.46 -7.30
C LEU A 67 7.15 -1.21 -5.81
N ARG A 68 5.94 -1.55 -5.35
CA ARG A 68 5.47 -1.21 -4.00
C ARG A 68 5.24 -2.41 -3.09
N ASP A 69 4.80 -3.53 -3.64
CA ASP A 69 4.47 -4.72 -2.87
C ASP A 69 4.94 -5.97 -3.60
N ILE A 70 5.30 -7.00 -2.83
CA ILE A 70 5.66 -8.33 -3.33
C ILE A 70 5.05 -9.38 -2.43
N ARG A 71 4.42 -10.40 -3.01
CA ARG A 71 3.80 -11.51 -2.28
C ARG A 71 4.18 -12.85 -2.88
N VAL A 72 4.17 -13.89 -2.06
CA VAL A 72 4.31 -15.28 -2.50
C VAL A 72 3.02 -15.70 -3.21
N VAL A 73 3.14 -16.29 -4.39
CA VAL A 73 2.01 -16.92 -5.08
C VAL A 73 1.73 -18.27 -4.41
N PRO A 74 0.47 -18.57 -4.03
CA PRO A 74 0.11 -19.86 -3.45
C PRO A 74 0.58 -21.03 -4.31
N ARG A 75 1.18 -22.03 -3.66
CA ARG A 75 1.78 -23.21 -4.30
C ARG A 75 1.46 -24.48 -3.51
N ALA A 76 1.61 -25.62 -4.16
CA ALA A 76 1.73 -26.89 -3.45
C ALA A 76 3.12 -27.00 -2.81
N ASP A 77 3.24 -27.83 -1.77
CA ASP A 77 4.50 -28.11 -1.09
C ASP A 77 5.55 -28.68 -2.08
N ASP A 78 6.83 -28.40 -1.81
CA ASP A 78 8.00 -28.83 -2.60
C ASP A 78 8.13 -28.27 -4.03
N VAL A 79 7.32 -27.28 -4.41
CA VAL A 79 7.50 -26.53 -5.66
C VAL A 79 8.26 -25.24 -5.38
N GLU A 80 9.27 -24.91 -6.18
CA GLU A 80 9.98 -23.63 -6.08
C GLU A 80 8.98 -22.45 -6.22
N PRO A 81 9.06 -21.41 -5.37
CA PRO A 81 8.00 -20.42 -5.29
C PRO A 81 8.02 -19.47 -6.46
N SER A 82 6.82 -19.00 -6.81
CA SER A 82 6.64 -17.81 -7.61
C SER A 82 6.28 -16.63 -6.71
N TYR A 83 6.61 -15.43 -7.16
CA TYR A 83 6.28 -14.17 -6.50
C TYR A 83 5.47 -13.31 -7.45
N VAL A 84 4.58 -12.49 -6.90
CA VAL A 84 3.86 -11.45 -7.64
C VAL A 84 4.20 -10.10 -7.05
N THR A 85 4.40 -9.11 -7.90
CA THR A 85 4.65 -7.73 -7.49
C THR A 85 3.80 -6.75 -8.29
N LEU A 86 3.53 -5.60 -7.69
CA LEU A 86 2.74 -4.51 -8.24
C LEU A 86 3.57 -3.22 -8.27
N SER A 87 3.56 -2.53 -9.41
CA SER A 87 4.06 -1.17 -9.52
C SER A 87 3.05 -0.14 -9.04
N LEU A 88 3.56 1.04 -8.69
CA LEU A 88 2.75 2.19 -8.31
C LEU A 88 1.71 2.57 -9.37
N ASN A 89 1.97 2.32 -10.66
CA ASN A 89 1.14 2.76 -11.78
C ASN A 89 0.28 1.65 -12.41
N GLY A 90 0.37 0.40 -11.92
CA GLY A 90 -0.54 -0.69 -12.33
C GLY A 90 0.07 -1.81 -13.19
N ASP A 91 1.38 -1.86 -13.36
CA ASP A 91 2.09 -3.05 -13.86
C ASP A 91 2.12 -4.17 -12.80
N ILE A 92 1.83 -5.40 -13.21
CA ILE A 92 1.93 -6.61 -12.40
C ILE A 92 2.98 -7.52 -13.01
N TYR A 93 3.95 -7.95 -12.21
CA TYR A 93 4.95 -8.94 -12.62
C TYR A 93 4.81 -10.22 -11.80
N VAL A 94 4.81 -11.37 -12.47
CA VAL A 94 4.84 -12.69 -11.85
C VAL A 94 6.22 -13.29 -12.12
N ILE A 95 7.02 -13.44 -11.07
CA ILE A 95 8.38 -13.99 -11.12
C ILE A 95 8.29 -15.46 -10.75
N SER A 96 8.66 -16.33 -11.67
CA SER A 96 8.65 -17.78 -11.49
C SER A 96 10.04 -18.37 -11.77
N PRO A 97 10.28 -19.65 -11.40
CA PRO A 97 11.50 -20.36 -11.79
C PRO A 97 11.74 -20.43 -13.30
N LYS A 98 10.68 -20.28 -14.11
CA LYS A 98 10.75 -20.33 -15.58
C LYS A 98 10.99 -18.97 -16.21
N GLY A 99 11.03 -17.90 -15.41
CA GLY A 99 11.13 -16.52 -15.87
C GLY A 99 10.00 -15.65 -15.32
N ALA A 100 10.00 -14.39 -15.76
CA ALA A 100 9.03 -13.38 -15.36
C ALA A 100 7.97 -13.15 -16.44
N GLU A 101 6.72 -13.05 -16.02
CA GLU A 101 5.58 -12.65 -16.84
C GLU A 101 5.12 -11.25 -16.42
N HIS A 102 4.61 -10.47 -17.37
CA HIS A 102 4.15 -9.10 -17.17
C HIS A 102 2.72 -8.94 -17.67
N SER A 103 1.93 -8.21 -16.89
CA SER A 103 0.56 -7.81 -17.25
C SER A 103 0.28 -6.41 -16.72
N VAL A 104 -0.76 -5.77 -17.28
CA VAL A 104 -1.13 -4.39 -16.96
C VAL A 104 -2.59 -4.34 -16.53
N ILE A 105 -2.88 -3.54 -15.50
CA ILE A 105 -4.24 -3.20 -15.10
C ILE A 105 -4.82 -2.19 -16.11
N PRO A 106 -5.89 -2.50 -16.86
CA PRO A 106 -6.50 -1.58 -17.81
C PRO A 106 -7.00 -0.29 -17.15
N GLY A 107 -6.91 0.83 -17.87
CA GLY A 107 -7.33 2.14 -17.41
C GLY A 107 -6.39 2.80 -16.40
N THR A 108 -5.15 2.32 -16.29
CA THR A 108 -4.10 2.87 -15.41
C THR A 108 -2.95 3.45 -16.22
N GLN A 109 -2.07 4.20 -15.56
CA GLN A 109 -0.90 4.79 -16.21
C GLN A 109 0.11 3.77 -16.75
N ALA A 110 0.07 2.53 -16.26
CA ALA A 110 0.82 1.43 -16.87
C ALA A 110 0.31 1.08 -18.29
N GLU A 111 -0.97 1.34 -18.60
CA GLU A 111 -1.54 1.15 -19.93
C GLU A 111 -1.37 2.38 -20.83
N SER A 112 -1.54 3.57 -20.27
CA SER A 112 -1.54 4.84 -21.02
C SER A 112 -1.21 6.03 -20.13
N ASP A 113 -0.31 6.90 -20.57
CA ASP A 113 0.09 8.12 -19.83
C ASP A 113 -1.09 9.08 -19.59
N ASP A 114 -2.10 9.07 -20.47
CA ASP A 114 -3.33 9.86 -20.33
C ASP A 114 -4.33 9.31 -19.29
N ALA A 115 -4.07 8.13 -18.73
CA ALA A 115 -4.96 7.53 -17.73
C ALA A 115 -4.86 8.26 -16.38
N PRO A 116 -5.89 8.17 -15.52
CA PRO A 116 -5.82 8.72 -14.17
C PRO A 116 -4.63 8.17 -13.39
N GLU A 117 -3.98 9.06 -12.61
CA GLU A 117 -2.92 8.67 -11.69
C GLU A 117 -3.52 7.94 -10.49
N ILE A 118 -3.34 6.63 -10.46
CA ILE A 118 -3.79 5.76 -9.39
C ILE A 118 -2.55 5.17 -8.75
N LEU A 119 -2.28 5.57 -7.51
CA LEU A 119 -1.12 5.11 -6.75
C LEU A 119 -1.45 3.80 -6.04
N PHE A 120 -1.01 2.69 -6.62
CA PHE A 120 -1.17 1.36 -6.07
C PHE A 120 -0.21 1.10 -4.90
N THR A 121 -0.69 0.36 -3.89
CA THR A 121 0.08 0.12 -2.65
C THR A 121 0.19 -1.34 -2.27
N SER A 122 -0.72 -2.21 -2.72
CA SER A 122 -0.71 -3.62 -2.31
C SER A 122 -1.37 -4.54 -3.31
N ILE A 123 -0.90 -5.79 -3.34
CA ILE A 123 -1.41 -6.88 -4.17
C ILE A 123 -1.56 -8.14 -3.34
N LEU A 124 -2.53 -8.98 -3.68
CA LEU A 124 -2.74 -10.27 -3.04
C LEU A 124 -3.22 -11.31 -4.07
N PRO A 125 -2.54 -12.46 -4.19
CA PRO A 125 -3.08 -13.61 -4.89
C PRO A 125 -4.35 -14.15 -4.22
N VAL A 126 -5.44 -14.28 -4.99
CA VAL A 126 -6.69 -14.86 -4.51
C VAL A 126 -7.11 -15.96 -5.49
N GLY A 127 -6.78 -17.20 -5.15
CA GLY A 127 -6.96 -18.34 -6.07
C GLY A 127 -6.10 -18.15 -7.31
N ASP A 128 -6.73 -18.04 -8.48
CA ASP A 128 -6.06 -17.80 -9.76
C ASP A 128 -6.17 -16.34 -10.25
N GLN A 129 -6.61 -15.42 -9.37
CA GLN A 129 -6.82 -14.00 -9.63
C GLN A 129 -5.91 -13.12 -8.76
N TRP A 130 -5.89 -11.82 -9.07
CA TRP A 130 -5.18 -10.79 -8.32
C TRP A 130 -6.18 -9.82 -7.69
N LEU A 131 -6.07 -9.62 -6.38
CA LEU A 131 -6.69 -8.50 -5.69
C LEU A 131 -5.64 -7.38 -5.57
N VAL A 132 -5.97 -6.18 -6.04
CA VAL A 132 -5.07 -5.02 -6.01
C VAL A 132 -5.75 -3.85 -5.33
N ALA A 133 -4.98 -3.11 -4.53
CA ALA A 133 -5.47 -1.94 -3.82
C ALA A 133 -4.55 -0.73 -4.00
N GLY A 134 -5.16 0.45 -4.02
CA GLY A 134 -4.48 1.72 -4.23
C GLY A 134 -5.26 2.90 -3.68
N GLY A 135 -4.74 4.09 -4.00
CA GLY A 135 -5.37 5.36 -3.66
C GLY A 135 -6.70 5.59 -4.39
N GLU A 136 -7.42 6.60 -3.92
CA GLU A 136 -8.63 7.13 -4.56
C GLU A 136 -9.76 6.11 -4.76
N GLY A 137 -9.95 5.19 -3.80
CA GLY A 137 -11.03 4.20 -3.84
C GLY A 137 -10.73 2.98 -4.70
N PHE A 138 -9.48 2.76 -5.11
CA PHE A 138 -9.15 1.63 -5.97
C PHE A 138 -8.98 0.31 -5.19
N LEU A 139 -9.95 -0.60 -5.33
CA LEU A 139 -9.81 -2.01 -4.97
C LEU A 139 -10.43 -2.88 -6.06
N LYS A 140 -9.60 -3.61 -6.81
CA LYS A 140 -10.06 -4.44 -7.95
C LYS A 140 -9.62 -5.88 -7.81
N LEU A 141 -10.50 -6.79 -8.22
CA LEU A 141 -10.19 -8.21 -8.38
C LEU A 141 -10.23 -8.57 -9.86
N GLY A 142 -9.23 -9.28 -10.36
CA GLY A 142 -9.20 -9.65 -11.76
C GLY A 142 -8.11 -10.61 -12.17
N LYS A 143 -8.29 -11.17 -13.37
CA LYS A 143 -7.27 -11.91 -14.12
C LYS A 143 -7.40 -11.53 -15.60
N ASP A 144 -6.27 -11.42 -16.30
CA ASP A 144 -6.19 -11.25 -17.75
C ASP A 144 -7.22 -10.26 -18.32
N LYS A 145 -7.12 -9.00 -17.88
CA LYS A 145 -7.90 -7.82 -18.30
C LYS A 145 -9.36 -7.73 -17.83
N SER A 146 -9.91 -8.72 -17.11
CA SER A 146 -11.23 -8.58 -16.48
C SER A 146 -11.08 -8.13 -15.02
N TRP A 147 -11.23 -6.82 -14.77
CA TRP A 147 -11.10 -6.23 -13.44
C TRP A 147 -12.45 -5.72 -12.93
N GLN A 148 -12.78 -6.06 -11.70
CA GLN A 148 -14.06 -5.72 -11.06
C GLN A 148 -13.82 -4.98 -9.76
N ASP A 149 -14.65 -3.96 -9.50
CA ASP A 149 -14.67 -3.31 -8.19
C ASP A 149 -15.23 -4.25 -7.14
N VAL A 150 -14.45 -4.46 -6.09
CA VAL A 150 -14.82 -5.30 -4.96
C VAL A 150 -14.71 -4.56 -3.64
N SER A 151 -14.62 -3.22 -3.67
CA SER A 151 -14.52 -2.37 -2.48
C SER A 151 -15.67 -2.63 -1.50
N PRO A 152 -15.40 -2.73 -0.17
CA PRO A 152 -16.44 -2.61 0.83
C PRO A 152 -17.21 -1.29 0.70
N SER A 153 -18.48 -1.30 1.09
CA SER A 153 -19.22 -0.05 1.20
C SER A 153 -18.71 0.75 2.40
N LEU A 154 -18.10 1.89 2.11
CA LEU A 154 -17.65 2.86 3.11
C LEU A 154 -18.10 4.26 2.66
N PRO A 155 -19.13 4.84 3.28
CA PRO A 155 -19.60 6.18 2.95
C PRO A 155 -18.49 7.22 3.08
N THR A 156 -18.46 8.17 2.14
CA THR A 156 -17.57 9.33 2.21
C THR A 156 -18.40 10.55 2.52
N GLU A 157 -18.12 11.16 3.66
CA GLU A 157 -18.78 12.38 4.13
C GLU A 157 -17.78 13.54 4.08
N TYR A 158 -18.30 14.76 3.93
CA TYR A 158 -17.47 15.96 4.05
C TYR A 158 -16.74 15.98 5.42
N PRO A 159 -15.45 16.36 5.48
CA PRO A 159 -14.60 16.86 4.39
C PRO A 159 -13.70 15.79 3.77
N TYR A 160 -14.00 14.51 3.95
CA TYR A 160 -13.10 13.42 3.58
C TYR A 160 -13.14 13.09 2.09
N LYS A 161 -12.01 12.58 1.56
CA LYS A 161 -11.97 11.94 0.24
C LYS A 161 -12.39 10.47 0.34
N VAL A 162 -12.63 9.86 -0.82
CA VAL A 162 -12.82 8.40 -0.95
C VAL A 162 -11.63 7.65 -0.32
N PRO A 163 -11.87 6.47 0.26
CA PRO A 163 -10.83 5.75 0.99
C PRO A 163 -9.68 5.31 0.08
N ASP A 164 -8.45 5.50 0.53
CA ASP A 164 -7.31 4.75 0.00
C ASP A 164 -7.36 3.34 0.60
N TRP A 165 -7.24 2.31 -0.24
CA TRP A 165 -7.32 0.92 0.20
C TRP A 165 -5.93 0.28 0.31
N THR A 166 -5.75 -0.53 1.36
CA THR A 166 -4.53 -1.33 1.56
C THR A 166 -4.91 -2.75 1.98
N ILE A 167 -4.28 -3.74 1.35
CA ILE A 167 -4.43 -5.16 1.68
C ILE A 167 -3.32 -5.54 2.66
N LEU A 168 -3.70 -6.08 3.81
CA LEU A 168 -2.74 -6.53 4.82
C LEU A 168 -2.27 -7.95 4.50
N GLY A 169 -3.22 -8.84 4.24
CA GLY A 169 -2.96 -10.24 3.94
C GLY A 169 -4.20 -11.11 4.09
N THR A 170 -3.98 -12.41 4.30
CA THR A 170 -5.01 -13.43 4.51
C THR A 170 -4.71 -14.25 5.74
N ASN A 171 -5.75 -14.66 6.47
CA ASN A 171 -5.59 -15.71 7.47
C ASN A 171 -5.58 -17.12 6.85
N GLN A 172 -5.39 -18.13 7.70
CA GLN A 172 -5.41 -19.55 7.30
C GLN A 172 -6.76 -20.02 6.71
N ASN A 173 -7.86 -19.31 6.99
CA ASN A 173 -9.18 -19.60 6.44
C ASN A 173 -9.44 -18.92 5.08
N GLY A 174 -8.47 -18.13 4.60
CA GLY A 174 -8.58 -17.35 3.37
C GLY A 174 -9.52 -16.14 3.50
N ASP A 175 -9.77 -15.67 4.73
CA ASP A 175 -10.37 -14.35 4.94
C ASP A 175 -9.29 -13.29 4.73
N ILE A 176 -9.62 -12.30 3.90
CA ILE A 176 -8.74 -11.20 3.50
C ILE A 176 -8.96 -10.05 4.46
N PHE A 177 -7.86 -9.40 4.86
CA PHE A 177 -7.85 -8.23 5.72
C PHE A 177 -7.49 -7.00 4.88
N ILE A 178 -8.37 -6.01 4.87
CA ILE A 178 -8.16 -4.74 4.15
C ILE A 178 -8.48 -3.55 5.04
N VAL A 179 -7.78 -2.45 4.83
CA VAL A 179 -7.99 -1.19 5.54
C VAL A 179 -8.39 -0.13 4.53
N GLY A 180 -9.50 0.55 4.82
CA GLY A 180 -9.87 1.79 4.14
C GLY A 180 -9.41 2.98 4.98
N THR A 181 -8.61 3.87 4.39
CA THR A 181 -8.13 5.10 5.03
C THR A 181 -8.73 6.32 4.34
N GLN A 182 -9.53 7.10 5.07
CA GLN A 182 -10.06 8.38 4.59
C GLN A 182 -9.29 9.53 5.22
N ALA A 183 -8.79 10.44 4.38
CA ALA A 183 -8.15 11.68 4.79
C ALA A 183 -8.98 12.88 4.35
N ALA A 184 -8.76 14.04 4.97
CA ALA A 184 -9.37 15.28 4.53
C ALA A 184 -9.02 15.53 3.04
N ASN A 185 -10.03 15.91 2.25
CA ASN A 185 -9.83 16.22 0.85
C ASN A 185 -9.24 17.62 0.72
N ALA A 186 -7.98 17.72 0.31
CA ALA A 186 -7.26 18.97 0.16
C ALA A 186 -8.01 19.99 -0.73
N ARG A 187 -8.85 19.55 -1.69
CA ARG A 187 -9.65 20.46 -2.52
C ARG A 187 -10.67 21.30 -1.73
N HIS A 188 -11.11 20.83 -0.56
CA HIS A 188 -12.00 21.59 0.32
C HIS A 188 -11.27 22.64 1.17
N PHE A 189 -9.94 22.57 1.22
CA PHE A 189 -9.08 23.44 2.04
C PHE A 189 -8.04 24.18 1.21
N ASN A 190 -8.10 24.06 -0.12
CA ASN A 190 -7.28 24.82 -1.04
C ASN A 190 -8.07 26.01 -1.55
N LEU A 191 -7.47 27.19 -1.49
CA LEU A 191 -8.04 28.40 -2.05
C LEU A 191 -7.74 28.41 -3.56
N TYR A 192 -8.79 28.58 -4.35
CA TYR A 192 -8.68 28.67 -5.82
C TYR A 192 -9.77 29.61 -6.34
N PRO A 193 -9.60 30.20 -7.54
CA PRO A 193 -10.65 30.95 -8.20
C PRO A 193 -11.93 30.12 -8.37
N GLY A 194 -12.99 30.49 -7.64
CA GLY A 194 -14.26 29.74 -7.56
C GLY A 194 -14.52 29.04 -6.22
N HIS A 195 -13.55 29.05 -5.29
CA HIS A 195 -13.79 28.65 -3.90
C HIS A 195 -14.74 29.65 -3.21
N PRO A 196 -15.69 29.22 -2.34
CA PRO A 196 -16.69 30.13 -1.74
C PRO A 196 -16.11 31.30 -0.94
N LEU A 197 -14.91 31.12 -0.40
CA LEU A 197 -14.21 32.16 0.37
C LEU A 197 -13.28 33.01 -0.49
N TYR A 198 -13.02 32.66 -1.75
CA TYR A 198 -12.12 33.41 -2.63
C TYR A 198 -12.81 34.68 -3.16
N ARG A 199 -12.07 35.78 -3.25
CA ARG A 199 -12.49 37.02 -3.91
C ARG A 199 -11.37 37.52 -4.81
N GLU A 200 -11.70 37.97 -6.01
CA GLU A 200 -10.71 38.46 -7.00
C GLU A 200 -9.95 39.72 -6.53
N ASP A 201 -10.50 40.46 -5.56
CA ASP A 201 -9.93 41.69 -5.02
C ASP A 201 -9.07 41.48 -3.76
N MET A 202 -8.80 40.23 -3.37
CA MET A 202 -7.92 39.94 -2.24
C MET A 202 -6.50 40.42 -2.52
N SER A 203 -5.87 41.00 -1.51
CA SER A 203 -4.42 41.17 -1.50
C SER A 203 -3.69 39.84 -1.29
N GLU A 204 -2.43 39.77 -1.71
CA GLU A 204 -1.58 38.58 -1.52
C GLU A 204 -1.47 38.16 -0.04
N GLU A 205 -1.44 39.14 0.88
CA GLU A 205 -1.38 38.88 2.33
C GLU A 205 -2.69 38.27 2.85
N GLU A 206 -3.85 38.76 2.37
CA GLU A 206 -5.15 38.19 2.73
C GLU A 206 -5.32 36.76 2.19
N GLU A 207 -4.92 36.52 0.94
CA GLU A 207 -4.93 35.19 0.32
C GLU A 207 -4.06 34.21 1.11
N PHE A 208 -2.83 34.60 1.45
CA PHE A 208 -1.91 33.78 2.23
C PHE A 208 -2.47 33.43 3.62
N GLU A 209 -2.97 34.43 4.37
CA GLU A 209 -3.51 34.20 5.70
C GLU A 209 -4.80 33.38 5.68
N LEU A 210 -5.62 33.50 4.64
CA LEU A 210 -6.80 32.65 4.45
C LEU A 210 -6.41 31.21 4.11
N GLN A 211 -5.48 31.01 3.18
CA GLN A 211 -4.98 29.69 2.81
C GLN A 211 -4.36 28.97 4.03
N LYS A 212 -3.57 29.70 4.83
CA LYS A 212 -2.99 29.18 6.07
C LYS A 212 -4.07 28.75 7.07
N LYS A 213 -5.16 29.51 7.22
CA LYS A 213 -6.30 29.12 8.08
C LYS A 213 -6.99 27.87 7.56
N LEU A 214 -7.21 27.74 6.25
CA LEU A 214 -7.83 26.56 5.67
C LEU A 214 -6.96 25.30 5.86
N TYR A 215 -5.64 25.40 5.70
CA TYR A 215 -4.76 24.27 6.00
C TYR A 215 -4.71 23.92 7.49
N ALA A 216 -4.70 24.93 8.38
CA ALA A 216 -4.79 24.67 9.81
C ALA A 216 -6.13 23.99 10.19
N GLU A 217 -7.21 24.31 9.50
CA GLU A 217 -8.49 23.62 9.65
C GLU A 217 -8.42 22.18 9.13
N MET A 218 -7.81 21.96 7.97
CA MET A 218 -7.57 20.62 7.40
C MET A 218 -6.84 19.71 8.39
N ASP A 219 -5.79 20.22 9.04
CA ASP A 219 -4.96 19.48 10.00
C ASP A 219 -5.73 19.11 11.29
N SER A 220 -6.90 19.71 11.54
CA SER A 220 -7.77 19.35 12.65
C SER A 220 -8.63 18.11 12.38
N TYR A 221 -8.72 17.66 11.12
CA TYR A 221 -9.50 16.47 10.75
C TYR A 221 -8.64 15.20 10.84
N PRO A 222 -9.02 14.24 11.69
CA PRO A 222 -8.27 12.99 11.84
C PRO A 222 -8.38 12.14 10.58
N ARG A 223 -7.33 11.39 10.25
CA ARG A 223 -7.42 10.29 9.31
C ARG A 223 -8.31 9.20 9.91
N LEU A 224 -9.35 8.83 9.18
CA LEU A 224 -10.28 7.78 9.57
C LEU A 224 -9.80 6.44 8.99
N LYS A 225 -9.76 5.41 9.82
CA LYS A 225 -9.38 4.05 9.41
C LYS A 225 -10.46 3.06 9.77
N THR A 226 -10.78 2.21 8.80
CA THR A 226 -11.77 1.14 8.98
C THR A 226 -11.17 -0.17 8.51
N LEU A 227 -11.08 -1.14 9.42
CA LEU A 227 -10.68 -2.51 9.10
C LEU A 227 -11.88 -3.28 8.57
N PHE A 228 -11.70 -3.97 7.45
CA PHE A 228 -12.65 -4.95 6.93
C PHE A 228 -11.99 -6.32 6.82
N THR A 229 -12.78 -7.36 7.05
CA THR A 229 -12.36 -8.76 6.90
C THR A 229 -13.38 -9.53 6.07
N GLY A 230 -12.95 -10.51 5.30
CA GLY A 230 -13.83 -11.47 4.63
C GLY A 230 -13.39 -11.74 3.21
N ARG A 231 -14.35 -11.83 2.28
CA ARG A 231 -14.10 -12.09 0.87
C ARG A 231 -14.79 -11.05 -0.01
N PRO A 232 -14.36 -10.84 -1.26
CA PRO A 232 -15.08 -10.02 -2.23
C PRO A 232 -16.58 -10.30 -2.23
N GLY A 233 -17.38 -9.26 -1.99
CA GLY A 233 -18.85 -9.34 -1.89
C GLY A 233 -19.42 -9.74 -0.52
N ALA A 234 -18.56 -10.10 0.44
CA ALA A 234 -18.95 -10.52 1.80
C ALA A 234 -18.00 -9.92 2.85
N TRP A 235 -17.89 -8.59 2.83
CA TRP A 235 -17.05 -7.85 3.77
C TRP A 235 -17.76 -7.61 5.10
N LYS A 236 -17.01 -7.75 6.19
CA LYS A 236 -17.44 -7.39 7.54
C LYS A 236 -16.52 -6.30 8.10
N GLN A 237 -17.10 -5.21 8.55
CA GLN A 237 -16.37 -4.17 9.27
C GLN A 237 -15.99 -4.67 10.66
N GLN A 238 -14.75 -4.41 11.05
CA GLN A 238 -14.21 -4.69 12.37
C GLN A 238 -13.98 -3.39 13.12
N ALA A 239 -14.23 -3.41 14.44
CA ALA A 239 -13.96 -2.26 15.29
C ALA A 239 -12.45 -2.11 15.49
N LEU A 240 -11.93 -0.90 15.27
CA LEU A 240 -10.58 -0.51 15.64
C LEU A 240 -10.65 0.38 16.90
N PRO A 241 -9.64 0.35 17.79
CA PRO A 241 -9.54 1.30 18.88
C PRO A 241 -9.49 2.75 18.37
N ASP A 242 -10.10 3.69 19.09
CA ASP A 242 -10.21 5.09 18.63
C ASP A 242 -8.86 5.74 18.28
N ARG A 243 -7.80 5.41 19.04
CA ARG A 243 -6.43 5.91 18.77
C ARG A 243 -5.89 5.53 17.39
N ILE A 244 -6.43 4.47 16.79
CA ILE A 244 -6.08 3.99 15.44
C ILE A 244 -7.15 4.41 14.44
N ALA A 245 -8.42 4.23 14.80
CA ALA A 245 -9.57 4.51 13.94
C ALA A 245 -9.70 5.99 13.59
N ARG A 246 -9.27 6.89 14.49
CA ARG A 246 -9.36 8.35 14.34
C ARG A 246 -8.07 8.99 14.85
N SER A 247 -7.08 9.13 13.96
CA SER A 247 -5.79 9.69 14.34
C SER A 247 -5.44 10.93 13.53
N LEU A 248 -5.03 11.99 14.22
CA LEU A 248 -4.41 13.17 13.61
C LEU A 248 -3.01 12.85 13.08
N SER A 249 -2.34 11.86 13.68
CA SER A 249 -1.02 11.43 13.24
C SER A 249 -1.13 10.64 11.94
N ALA A 250 -0.27 10.98 10.99
CA ALA A 250 -0.04 10.15 9.81
C ALA A 250 0.47 8.75 10.17
N TYR A 251 1.04 8.58 11.37
CA TYR A 251 1.74 7.37 11.81
C TYR A 251 0.87 6.36 12.55
N SER A 252 -0.43 6.62 12.82
CA SER A 252 -1.31 5.57 13.34
C SER A 252 -1.77 4.69 12.18
N TYR A 253 -1.45 3.40 12.12
CA TYR A 253 -1.78 2.50 11.01
C TYR A 253 -1.96 1.07 11.52
N VAL A 254 -2.68 0.26 10.73
CA VAL A 254 -2.65 -1.20 10.85
C VAL A 254 -1.62 -1.69 9.85
N ALA A 255 -0.66 -2.46 10.33
CA ALA A 255 0.53 -2.85 9.59
C ALA A 255 0.37 -4.22 8.95
N ASP A 256 -0.11 -5.19 9.73
CA ASP A 256 0.00 -6.59 9.37
C ASP A 256 -1.00 -7.45 10.11
N VAL A 257 -1.13 -8.71 9.67
CA VAL A 257 -1.96 -9.74 10.27
C VAL A 257 -1.17 -11.04 10.36
N GLU A 258 -1.20 -11.65 11.54
CA GLU A 258 -0.59 -12.95 11.81
C GLU A 258 -1.66 -13.95 12.27
N SER A 259 -1.60 -15.20 11.82
CA SER A 259 -2.55 -16.25 12.23
C SER A 259 -1.88 -17.30 13.12
N ASP A 260 -2.37 -17.45 14.33
CA ASP A 260 -2.00 -18.47 15.31
C ASP A 260 -3.03 -19.60 15.30
N GLY A 261 -3.10 -20.28 14.16
CA GLY A 261 -4.09 -21.33 13.89
C GLY A 261 -5.45 -20.80 13.40
N PRO A 262 -6.46 -21.68 13.30
CA PRO A 262 -7.74 -21.35 12.67
C PRO A 262 -8.67 -20.48 13.51
N GLU A 263 -8.39 -20.32 14.82
CA GLU A 263 -9.27 -19.63 15.77
C GLU A 263 -8.74 -18.28 16.25
N ALA A 264 -7.48 -17.95 15.98
CA ALA A 264 -6.83 -16.76 16.50
C ALA A 264 -6.00 -16.06 15.43
N ASP A 265 -6.49 -14.91 15.00
CA ASP A 265 -5.79 -13.93 14.20
C ASP A 265 -5.36 -12.75 15.09
N TYR A 266 -4.18 -12.22 14.80
CA TYR A 266 -3.64 -11.03 15.42
C TYR A 266 -3.56 -9.91 14.39
N VAL A 267 -4.16 -8.77 14.70
CA VAL A 267 -4.03 -7.54 13.92
C VAL A 267 -3.02 -6.65 14.61
N ILE A 268 -1.95 -6.31 13.91
CA ILE A 268 -0.81 -5.57 14.45
C ILE A 268 -0.74 -4.21 13.77
N GLY A 269 -0.41 -3.17 14.53
CA GLY A 269 -0.28 -1.82 14.00
C GLY A 269 0.67 -0.96 14.82
N SER A 270 0.71 0.31 14.49
CA SER A 270 1.49 1.28 15.25
C SER A 270 0.82 1.65 16.58
N ASP A 271 1.48 2.51 17.36
CA ASP A 271 1.07 2.84 18.74
C ASP A 271 0.89 1.60 19.64
N GLY A 272 1.65 0.54 19.35
CA GLY A 272 1.61 -0.73 20.07
C GLY A 272 0.31 -1.53 19.86
N LEU A 273 -0.45 -1.25 18.80
CA LEU A 273 -1.69 -1.96 18.50
C LEU A 273 -1.42 -3.46 18.33
N VAL A 274 -2.05 -4.25 19.18
CA VAL A 274 -2.22 -5.69 19.02
C VAL A 274 -3.66 -6.03 19.36
N MET A 275 -4.41 -6.55 18.38
CA MET A 275 -5.76 -7.07 18.60
C MET A 275 -5.78 -8.57 18.33
N LYS A 276 -6.50 -9.34 19.15
CA LYS A 276 -6.66 -10.78 18.98
C LYS A 276 -8.13 -11.11 18.72
N GLY A 277 -8.41 -12.01 17.78
CA GLY A 277 -9.77 -12.47 17.51
C GLY A 277 -9.89 -13.26 16.22
N SER A 278 -11.04 -13.17 15.57
CA SER A 278 -11.27 -13.73 14.24
C SER A 278 -12.27 -12.88 13.45
N PRO A 279 -12.30 -12.96 12.11
CA PRO A 279 -13.31 -12.27 11.31
C PRO A 279 -14.74 -12.51 11.78
N GLN A 280 -15.04 -13.74 12.20
CA GLN A 280 -16.38 -14.17 12.63
C GLN A 280 -16.72 -13.64 14.03
N ALA A 281 -15.82 -13.78 15.01
CA ALA A 281 -16.06 -13.38 16.39
C ALA A 281 -15.82 -11.88 16.66
N GLY A 282 -15.06 -11.21 15.79
CA GLY A 282 -14.53 -9.88 16.03
C GLY A 282 -13.19 -9.91 16.76
N PHE A 283 -12.61 -8.73 16.95
CA PHE A 283 -11.28 -8.55 17.53
C PHE A 283 -11.34 -7.76 18.83
N THR A 284 -10.51 -8.15 19.79
CA THR A 284 -10.34 -7.46 21.07
C THR A 284 -8.92 -6.87 21.16
N ASP A 285 -8.81 -5.61 21.56
CA ASP A 285 -7.52 -4.97 21.81
C ASP A 285 -6.85 -5.55 23.06
N ILE A 286 -5.64 -6.10 22.88
CA ILE A 286 -4.81 -6.68 23.92
C ILE A 286 -3.47 -5.93 24.07
N SER A 287 -3.38 -4.72 23.52
CA SER A 287 -2.18 -3.89 23.55
C SER A 287 -1.77 -3.56 24.99
N SER A 288 -0.47 -3.66 25.28
CA SER A 288 0.12 -3.10 26.49
C SER A 288 0.69 -1.72 26.15
N ILE A 289 -0.13 -0.68 26.28
CA ILE A 289 0.33 0.70 26.11
C ILE A 289 0.87 1.16 27.45
N ALA A 290 2.13 1.58 27.49
CA ALA A 290 2.67 2.26 28.66
C ALA A 290 1.84 3.52 28.93
N ASP A 291 1.49 3.74 30.20
CA ASP A 291 0.67 4.87 30.63
C ASP A 291 1.32 6.19 30.16
N ARG A 292 0.71 6.86 29.16
CA ARG A 292 1.24 8.11 28.58
C ARG A 292 1.12 9.29 29.56
N ASP A 293 0.47 9.09 30.71
CA ASP A 293 0.21 10.11 31.74
C ASP A 293 1.28 10.21 32.85
N GLY A 294 2.40 9.50 32.75
CA GLY A 294 3.63 9.85 33.49
C GLY A 294 3.47 10.08 35.00
N ARG A 295 2.57 9.37 35.69
CA ARG A 295 2.52 9.37 37.16
C ARG A 295 3.32 8.19 37.70
N ILE A 296 4.61 8.45 37.93
CA ILE A 296 5.38 7.80 38.99
C ILE A 296 5.41 8.77 40.18
#